data_AF-A0A5J5IVH9-F1
#
_entry.id   AF-A0A5J5IVH9-F1
#
_cell.length_a   1.000
_cell.length_b   1.000
_cell.length_c   1.000
_cell.angle_alpha   90.00
_cell.angle_beta   90.00
_cell.angle_gamma   90.00
#
_symmetry.space_group_name_H-M   'P 1'
#
loop_
_entity.id
_entity.type
_entity.pdbx_description
1 polymer ?
#
loop_
_entity_poly.entity_id
_entity_poly.type
_entity_poly.pdbx_seq_one_letter_code
_entity_poly.pdbx_strand_id
1 'polypeptide(L)'
;MNRTTAFICFALLACLFTIGGVLIFLFRPDATATFIAFAVQLLGIVTVGAGTFAALGQQGKKIETIQQQTNGNTSRLMAENERLTNLLAQSPPIDPTSADRTGQPLPEGTLRADL
;
A
#
# COMPACT_ATOMS: atom_id res chain seq x y z
N MET A 1 7.79 6.72 13.41
CA MET A 1 7.71 7.48 14.68
C MET A 1 7.02 6.60 15.72
N ASN A 2 7.66 6.34 16.87
CA ASN A 2 7.01 5.61 17.95
C ASN A 2 5.87 6.47 18.51
N ARG A 3 4.72 5.85 18.81
CA ARG A 3 3.54 6.56 19.34
C ARG A 3 3.90 7.39 20.59
N THR A 4 4.82 6.88 21.41
CA THR A 4 5.37 7.54 22.58
C THR A 4 6.05 8.88 22.26
N THR A 5 6.85 8.94 21.19
CA THR A 5 7.54 10.18 20.78
C THR A 5 6.56 11.25 20.34
N ALA A 6 5.52 10.88 19.58
CA ALA A 6 4.47 11.80 19.16
C ALA A 6 3.72 12.39 20.37
N PHE A 7 3.41 11.55 21.36
CA PHE A 7 2.72 11.96 22.58
C PHE A 7 3.56 12.92 23.43
N ILE A 8 4.85 12.64 23.59
CA ILE A 8 5.78 13.52 24.32
C ILE A 8 5.88 14.89 23.64
N CYS A 9 6.03 14.93 22.32
CA CYS A 9 6.05 16.20 21.59
C CYS A 9 4.76 17.00 21.80
N PHE A 10 3.60 16.34 21.75
CA PHE A 10 2.31 17.00 21.96
C PHE A 10 2.13 17.51 23.39
N ALA A 11 2.56 16.72 24.38
CA ALA A 11 2.50 17.10 25.80
C ALA A 11 3.40 18.31 26.12
N LEU A 12 4.62 18.34 25.57
CA LEU A 12 5.52 19.48 25.72
C LEU A 12 4.94 20.74 25.07
N LEU A 13 4.37 20.62 23.87
CA LEU A 13 3.74 21.74 23.16
C LEU A 13 2.54 22.29 23.95
N ALA A 14 1.71 21.40 24.49
CA ALA A 14 0.55 21.77 25.31
C ALA A 14 0.98 22.48 26.61
N CYS A 15 2.01 21.99 27.30
CA CYS A 15 2.57 22.69 28.45
C CYS A 15 3.06 24.10 28.08
N LEU A 16 3.79 24.23 26.98
CA LEU A 16 4.33 25.52 26.55
C LEU A 16 3.22 26.54 26.26
N PHE A 17 2.17 26.12 25.55
CA PHE A 17 1.02 26.97 25.27
C PHE A 17 0.23 27.33 26.52
N THR A 18 0.09 26.40 27.46
CA THR A 18 -0.64 26.66 28.71
C THR A 18 0.11 27.67 29.58
N ILE A 19 1.42 27.50 29.75
CA ILE A 19 2.25 28.43 30.53
C ILE A 19 2.30 29.81 29.86
N GLY A 20 2.52 29.86 28.54
CA GLY A 20 2.52 31.11 27.78
C GLY A 20 1.18 31.83 27.85
N GLY A 21 0.06 31.09 27.80
CA GLY A 21 -1.29 31.65 27.93
C GLY A 21 -1.54 32.25 29.30
N VAL A 22 -1.15 31.57 30.38
CA VAL A 22 -1.29 32.09 31.76
C VAL A 22 -0.42 33.33 31.98
N LEU A 23 0.82 33.33 31.47
CA LEU A 23 1.71 34.49 31.57
C LEU A 23 1.14 35.72 30.84
N ILE A 24 0.65 35.57 29.61
CA ILE A 24 0.06 36.68 28.86
C ILE A 24 -1.23 37.16 29.54
N PHE A 25 -2.06 36.25 30.03
CA PHE A 25 -3.28 36.63 30.74
C PHE A 25 -3.01 37.50 31.98
N LEU A 26 -1.92 37.22 32.71
CA LEU A 26 -1.54 37.98 33.90
C LEU A 26 -0.86 39.32 33.59
N PHE A 27 0.00 39.39 32.57
CA PHE A 27 0.81 40.59 32.28
C PHE A 27 0.23 41.49 31.18
N ARG A 28 -0.53 40.95 30.23
CA ARG A 28 -1.16 41.66 29.10
C ARG A 28 -2.46 40.96 28.65
N PRO A 29 -3.56 41.12 29.39
CA PRO A 29 -4.83 40.44 29.10
C PRO A 29 -5.41 40.81 27.73
N ASP A 30 -5.11 42.01 27.23
CA ASP A 30 -5.46 42.52 25.91
C ASP A 30 -4.84 41.70 24.75
N ALA A 31 -3.64 41.15 24.95
CA ALA A 31 -2.93 40.34 23.96
C ALA A 31 -3.32 38.85 23.98
N THR A 32 -4.15 38.42 24.95
CA THR A 32 -4.53 37.01 25.12
C THR A 32 -5.27 36.46 23.90
N ALA A 33 -6.16 37.26 23.30
CA ALA A 33 -6.93 36.85 22.13
C ALA A 33 -6.01 36.55 20.93
N THR A 34 -5.03 37.42 20.68
CA THR A 34 -4.04 37.25 19.61
C THR A 34 -3.15 36.04 19.86
N PHE A 35 -2.75 35.81 21.12
CA PHE A 35 -1.96 34.63 21.48
C PHE A 35 -2.71 33.31 21.25
N ILE A 36 -3.99 33.24 21.64
CA ILE A 36 -4.83 32.06 21.40
C ILE A 36 -4.97 31.80 19.89
N ALA A 37 -5.18 32.84 19.09
CA ALA A 37 -5.25 32.70 17.63
C ALA A 37 -3.95 32.11 17.05
N PHE A 38 -2.78 32.61 17.48
CA PHE A 38 -1.49 32.05 17.08
C PHE A 38 -1.28 30.61 17.55
N ALA A 39 -1.72 30.29 18.76
CA ALA A 39 -1.61 28.95 19.31
C ALA A 39 -2.40 27.93 18.49
N VAL A 40 -3.65 28.25 18.15
CA VAL A 40 -4.51 27.41 17.30
C VAL A 40 -3.91 27.28 15.90
N GLN A 41 -3.36 28.36 15.34
CA GLN A 41 -2.77 28.32 14.01
C GLN A 41 -1.51 27.45 13.94
N LEU A 42 -0.62 27.55 14.95
CA LEU A 42 0.54 26.68 15.06
C LEU A 42 0.15 25.21 15.25
N LEU A 43 -0.83 24.93 16.12
CA LEU A 43 -1.37 23.59 16.30
C LEU A 43 -1.97 23.04 14.99
N GLY A 44 -2.65 23.89 14.22
CA GLY A 44 -3.20 23.53 12.91
C GLY A 44 -2.11 23.10 11.94
N ILE A 45 -1.05 23.90 11.80
CA ILE A 45 0.09 23.58 10.91
C ILE A 45 0.78 22.28 11.34
N VAL A 46 1.04 22.12 12.64
CA VAL A 46 1.67 20.91 13.18
C VAL A 46 0.79 19.67 12.97
N THR A 47 -0.52 19.80 13.17
CA THR A 47 -1.48 18.69 12.98
C THR A 47 -1.55 18.27 11.51
N VAL A 48 -1.65 19.24 10.60
CA VAL A 48 -1.66 18.99 9.16
C VAL A 48 -0.34 18.33 8.74
N GLY A 49 0.80 18.89 9.12
CA GLY A 49 2.12 18.34 8.82
C GLY A 49 2.28 16.92 9.35
N ALA A 50 1.98 16.69 10.63
CA ALA A 50 2.05 15.36 11.24
C ALA A 50 1.11 14.35 10.57
N GLY A 51 -0.09 14.76 10.19
CA GLY A 51 -1.05 13.95 9.44
C GLY A 51 -0.51 13.56 8.07
N THR A 52 0.06 14.51 7.32
CA THR A 52 0.68 14.25 6.02
C THR A 52 1.85 13.28 6.14
N PHE A 53 2.76 13.49 7.10
CA PHE A 53 3.89 12.57 7.32
C PHE A 53 3.43 11.17 7.76
N ALA A 54 2.37 11.07 8.56
CA ALA A 54 1.80 9.77 8.95
C ALA A 54 1.18 9.04 7.76
N ALA A 55 0.45 9.75 6.90
CA ALA A 55 -0.13 9.19 5.69
C ALA A 55 0.94 8.70 4.70
N LEU A 56 1.97 9.51 4.45
CA LEU A 56 3.11 9.14 3.61
C LEU A 56 3.86 7.93 4.18
N GLY A 57 4.06 7.87 5.50
CA GLY A 57 4.69 6.72 6.15
C GLY A 57 3.91 5.42 5.98
N GLN A 58 2.57 5.47 5.97
CA GLN A 58 1.75 4.29 5.68
C GLN A 58 1.79 3.90 4.21
N GLN A 59 1.83 4.87 3.30
CA GLN A 59 1.97 4.61 1.87
C GLN A 59 3.31 3.93 1.56
N GLY A 60 4.41 4.39 2.15
CA GLY A 60 5.73 3.76 1.99
C GLY A 60 5.74 2.28 2.39
N LYS A 61 5.09 1.91 3.51
CA LYS A 61 4.96 0.51 3.94
C LYS A 61 4.17 -0.35 2.96
N LYS A 62 3.10 0.21 2.37
CA LYS A 62 2.31 -0.50 1.35
C LYS A 62 3.12 -0.74 0.08
N ILE A 63 3.90 0.26 -0.35
CA ILE A 63 4.79 0.14 -1.51
C ILE A 63 5.84 -0.95 -1.27
N GLU A 64 6.46 -0.97 -0.09
CA GLU A 64 7.44 -2.01 0.26
C GLU A 64 6.83 -3.42 0.27
N THR A 65 5.60 -3.55 0.79
CA THR A 65 4.87 -4.83 0.78
C THR A 65 4.53 -5.27 -0.64
N ILE A 66 4.06 -4.35 -1.49
CA ILE A 66 3.80 -4.62 -2.91
C ILE A 66 5.10 -5.04 -3.59
N GLN A 67 6.21 -4.36 -3.34
CA GLN A 67 7.50 -4.69 -3.93
C GLN A 67 7.98 -6.09 -3.51
N GLN A 68 7.83 -6.47 -2.24
CA GLN A 68 8.11 -7.83 -1.78
C GLN A 68 7.22 -8.88 -2.44
N GLN A 69 5.92 -8.60 -2.56
CA GLN A 69 4.97 -9.51 -3.21
C GLN A 69 5.25 -9.66 -4.71
N THR A 70 5.56 -8.56 -5.41
CA THR A 70 5.93 -8.56 -6.83
C THR A 70 7.21 -9.35 -7.05
N ASN A 71 8.27 -9.08 -6.28
CA ASN A 71 9.53 -9.80 -6.41
C ASN A 71 9.37 -11.31 -6.16
N GLY A 72 8.60 -11.70 -5.13
CA GLY A 72 8.30 -13.12 -4.87
C GLY A 72 7.49 -13.78 -5.98
N ASN A 73 6.56 -13.05 -6.61
CA ASN A 73 5.78 -13.55 -7.73
C ASN A 73 6.62 -13.72 -9.00
N THR A 74 7.52 -12.78 -9.30
CA THR A 74 8.44 -12.86 -10.45
C THR A 74 9.36 -14.07 -10.33
N SER A 75 9.92 -14.33 -9.13
CA SER A 75 10.74 -15.52 -8.89
C SER A 75 9.95 -16.83 -9.09
N ARG A 76 8.68 -16.88 -8.66
CA ARG A 76 7.80 -18.02 -8.93
C ARG A 76 7.52 -18.22 -10.42
N LEU A 77 7.20 -17.16 -11.14
CA LEU A 77 6.92 -17.21 -12.58
C LEU A 77 8.17 -17.60 -13.39
N MET A 78 9.37 -17.22 -12.95
CA MET A 78 10.63 -17.64 -13.56
C MET A 78 10.89 -19.14 -13.34
N ALA A 79 10.70 -19.63 -12.12
CA ALA A 79 10.87 -21.06 -11.81
C ALA A 79 9.85 -21.94 -12.56
N GLU A 80 8.61 -21.47 -12.69
CA GLU A 80 7.57 -22.17 -13.48
C GLU A 80 7.91 -22.18 -14.97
N ASN A 81 8.39 -21.06 -15.53
CA ASN A 81 8.85 -21.00 -16.92
C ASN A 81 10.04 -21.93 -17.18
N GLU A 82 11.01 -21.97 -16.28
CA GLU A 82 12.17 -22.87 -16.40
C GLU A 82 11.73 -24.34 -16.35
N ARG A 83 10.80 -24.68 -15.44
CA ARG A 83 10.18 -26.01 -15.39
C ARG A 83 9.46 -26.35 -16.70
N LEU A 84 8.62 -25.45 -17.22
CA LEU A 84 7.89 -25.67 -18.48
C LEU A 84 8.85 -25.80 -19.67
N THR A 85 9.90 -25.00 -19.71
CA THR A 85 10.95 -25.06 -20.75
C THR A 85 11.67 -26.40 -20.71
N ASN A 86 11.99 -26.91 -19.53
CA ASN A 86 12.60 -28.22 -19.37
C ASN A 86 11.66 -29.38 -19.77
N LEU A 87 10.36 -29.26 -19.51
CA LEU A 87 9.36 -30.24 -19.95
C LEU A 87 9.18 -30.23 -21.47
N LEU A 88 9.18 -29.05 -22.10
CA LEU A 88 9.15 -28.90 -23.55
C LEU A 88 10.42 -29.45 -24.20
N ALA A 89 11.59 -29.22 -23.61
CA ALA A 89 12.85 -29.76 -24.11
C ALA A 89 12.94 -31.30 -24.02
N GLN A 90 12.24 -31.91 -23.07
CA GLN A 90 12.13 -33.37 -22.93
C GLN A 90 11.00 -33.98 -23.79
N SER A 91 10.11 -33.14 -24.32
CA SER A 91 9.04 -33.59 -25.21
C SER A 91 9.60 -33.73 -26.62
N PRO A 92 9.30 -34.83 -27.34
CA PRO A 92 9.70 -34.94 -28.74
C PRO A 92 9.10 -33.80 -29.56
N PRO A 93 9.76 -33.36 -30.65
CA PRO A 93 9.23 -32.30 -31.50
C PRO A 93 7.81 -32.66 -31.94
N ILE A 94 6.85 -31.80 -31.59
CA ILE A 94 5.50 -31.90 -32.17
C ILE A 94 5.66 -31.48 -33.63
N ASP A 95 5.70 -32.46 -34.52
CA ASP A 95 5.60 -32.24 -35.94
C ASP A 95 4.18 -31.71 -36.23
N PRO A 96 4.01 -30.46 -36.68
CA PRO A 96 2.68 -29.93 -36.99
C PRO A 96 2.01 -30.67 -38.17
N THR A 97 2.74 -31.56 -38.86
CA THR A 97 2.20 -32.43 -39.91
C THR A 97 1.80 -33.82 -39.42
N SER A 98 2.04 -34.17 -38.15
CA SER A 98 1.53 -35.40 -37.54
C SER A 98 0.08 -35.28 -37.05
N ALA A 99 -0.69 -34.33 -37.59
CA ALA A 99 -2.14 -34.39 -37.57
C ALA A 99 -2.52 -35.73 -38.20
N ASP A 100 -2.91 -36.65 -37.33
CA ASP A 100 -3.26 -38.00 -37.64
C ASP A 100 -4.22 -38.02 -38.82
N ARG A 101 -3.69 -38.57 -39.91
CA ARG A 101 -4.40 -38.79 -41.16
C ARG A 101 -5.27 -40.05 -41.04
N THR A 102 -5.71 -40.44 -39.84
CA THR A 102 -6.86 -41.33 -39.67
C THR A 102 -8.13 -40.50 -39.68
N GLY A 103 -8.75 -40.43 -40.85
CA GLY A 103 -10.12 -39.98 -41.02
C GLY A 103 -11.09 -40.88 -40.25
N GLN A 104 -11.21 -40.66 -38.95
CA GLN A 104 -12.28 -41.22 -38.15
C GLN A 104 -13.36 -40.14 -38.05
N PRO A 105 -14.54 -40.35 -38.67
CA PRO A 105 -15.62 -39.37 -38.59
C PRO A 105 -16.01 -39.16 -37.14
N LEU A 106 -16.16 -37.89 -36.76
CA LEU A 106 -16.83 -37.51 -35.51
C LEU A 106 -18.16 -38.26 -35.46
N PRO A 107 -18.52 -38.92 -34.35
CA PRO A 107 -19.82 -39.56 -34.24
C PRO A 107 -20.91 -38.49 -34.32
N GLU A 108 -21.47 -38.32 -35.52
CA GLU A 108 -22.76 -37.68 -35.77
C GLU A 108 -23.81 -38.53 -35.03
N GLY A 109 -24.23 -38.10 -33.85
CA GLY A 109 -25.13 -38.95 -33.09
C GLY A 109 -25.63 -38.51 -31.74
N THR A 110 -25.65 -37.23 -31.38
CA THR A 110 -26.48 -36.76 -30.24
C THR A 110 -26.99 -35.33 -30.48
N LEU A 111 -27.69 -35.13 -31.59
CA LEU A 111 -28.75 -34.11 -31.72
C LEU A 111 -30.10 -34.83 -31.71
N ARG A 112 -30.53 -35.29 -30.54
CA ARG A 112 -31.93 -35.62 -30.21
C ARG A 112 -32.12 -35.22 -28.75
N ALA A 113 -32.76 -34.08 -28.53
CA ALA A 113 -34.21 -34.01 -28.32
C ALA A 113 -34.57 -34.68 -26.98
N ASP A 114 -34.46 -33.90 -25.92
CA ASP A 114 -35.35 -34.04 -24.77
C ASP A 114 -35.77 -32.65 -24.31
N LEU A 115 -37.02 -32.61 -23.88
CA LEU A 115 -37.93 -31.48 -23.64
C LEU A 115 -37.40 -30.37 -22.73
#